data_AF-A0A7K2YEC6-F1
#
_entry.id   AF-A0A7K2YEC6-F1
#
_cell.length_a   1.000
_cell.length_b   1.000
_cell.length_c   1.000
_cell.angle_alpha   90.00
_cell.angle_beta   90.00
_cell.angle_gamma   90.00
#
_symmetry.space_group_name_H-M   'P 1'
#
loop_
_entity.id
_entity.type
_entity.pdbx_description
1 polymer ?
#
loop_
_entity_poly.entity_id
_entity_poly.type
_entity_poly.pdbx_seq_one_letter_code
_entity_poly.pdbx_strand_id
1 'polypeptide(L)'
;MNSPTLDLVLTAAVLVGVGVYLILERSLTRVLLGVVLIGNGVNLVVLTGGGPAGGAPVLGVTEPARMNDPLPQAMILTAIVITLAVTAFVLAMVHRHWELSGTDEIQDDAEDLRVVRRAERVDLRAEHRRLRRELRDQTAARGARVQRLATEARSGYLADCERLGVDADGHGGRPEQERIARVRRDELRARLREIKAEHRAQRAELRARFRASRRELNRRARAERAAVARADQIVDDVPDTEFPRGANPSGPTASNPPGPTASNPPGPTASNPRNEPRG
;
A
#
# COMPACT_ATOMS: atom_id res chain seq x y z
N MET A 1 -35.30 11.99 42.80
CA MET A 1 -34.64 10.79 42.22
C MET A 1 -33.87 10.14 43.35
N ASN A 2 -34.25 8.92 43.74
CA ASN A 2 -33.63 8.23 44.88
C ASN A 2 -32.18 7.86 44.51
N SER A 3 -31.23 8.14 45.40
CA SER A 3 -29.81 7.75 45.28
C SER A 3 -29.56 6.35 44.71
N PRO A 4 -30.27 5.27 45.15
CA PRO A 4 -30.03 3.91 44.62
C PRO A 4 -30.24 3.74 43.11
N THR A 5 -31.16 4.49 42.50
CA THR A 5 -31.38 4.40 41.05
C THR A 5 -30.25 5.08 40.29
N LEU A 6 -29.70 6.18 40.84
CA LEU A 6 -28.57 6.89 40.24
C LEU A 6 -27.31 6.02 40.25
N ASP A 7 -27.05 5.31 41.35
CA ASP A 7 -25.91 4.41 41.48
C ASP A 7 -25.95 3.27 40.44
N LEU A 8 -27.14 2.69 40.20
CA LEU A 8 -27.34 1.67 39.17
C LEU A 8 -27.11 2.21 37.76
N VAL A 9 -27.63 3.39 37.43
CA VAL A 9 -27.44 4.02 36.12
C VAL A 9 -25.97 4.34 35.89
N LEU A 10 -25.27 4.87 36.90
CA LEU A 10 -23.84 5.16 36.80
C LEU A 10 -23.02 3.88 36.59
N THR A 11 -23.32 2.84 37.36
CA THR A 11 -22.66 1.53 37.22
C THR A 11 -22.88 0.94 35.84
N ALA A 12 -24.12 0.99 35.33
CA ALA A 12 -24.46 0.53 33.99
C ALA A 12 -23.71 1.31 32.91
N ALA A 13 -23.64 2.64 33.01
CA ALA A 13 -22.91 3.49 32.08
C ALA A 13 -21.40 3.17 32.06
N VAL A 14 -20.79 2.93 33.23
CA VAL A 14 -19.38 2.51 33.33
C VAL A 14 -19.17 1.13 32.70
N LEU A 15 -20.04 0.15 32.98
CA LEU A 15 -19.95 -1.18 32.38
C LEU A 15 -20.03 -1.14 30.84
N VAL A 16 -20.99 -0.37 30.31
CA VAL A 16 -21.14 -0.21 28.86
C VAL A 16 -19.94 0.55 28.28
N GLY A 17 -19.47 1.61 28.93
CA GLY A 17 -18.30 2.37 28.49
C GLY A 17 -17.02 1.54 28.44
N VAL A 18 -16.73 0.79 29.50
CA VAL A 18 -15.59 -0.14 29.55
C VAL A 18 -15.76 -1.27 28.53
N GLY A 19 -16.97 -1.80 28.37
CA GLY A 19 -17.24 -2.85 27.40
C GLY A 19 -17.03 -2.39 25.95
N VAL A 20 -17.47 -1.17 25.60
CA VAL A 20 -17.19 -0.57 24.28
C VAL A 20 -15.70 -0.34 24.08
N TYR A 21 -14.99 0.13 25.11
CA TYR A 21 -13.54 0.29 25.06
C TYR A 21 -12.84 -1.05 24.77
N LEU A 22 -13.26 -2.13 25.42
CA LEU A 22 -12.69 -3.47 25.21
C LEU A 22 -13.04 -4.08 23.84
N ILE A 23 -14.17 -3.72 23.23
CA ILE A 23 -14.50 -4.17 21.86
C ILE A 23 -13.58 -3.52 20.81
N LEU A 24 -13.03 -2.33 21.10
CA LEU A 24 -12.09 -1.64 20.21
C LEU A 24 -10.66 -2.19 20.29
N GLU A 25 -10.41 -3.14 21.19
CA GLU A 25 -9.11 -3.79 21.32
C GLU A 25 -8.85 -4.85 20.24
N ARG A 26 -7.57 -5.14 20.01
CA ARG A 26 -7.14 -6.13 19.01
C ARG A 26 -7.21 -7.58 19.51
N SER A 27 -7.27 -7.81 20.82
CA SER A 27 -7.33 -9.14 21.42
C SER A 27 -8.76 -9.69 21.41
N LEU A 28 -8.94 -10.88 20.84
CA LEU A 28 -10.23 -11.55 20.72
C LEU A 28 -10.85 -11.84 22.11
N THR A 29 -9.99 -12.21 23.07
CA THR A 29 -10.40 -12.40 24.47
C THR A 29 -10.89 -11.10 25.12
N ARG A 30 -10.27 -9.96 24.83
CA ARG A 30 -10.72 -8.65 25.34
C ARG A 30 -12.04 -8.23 24.69
N VAL A 31 -12.21 -8.45 23.39
CA VAL A 31 -13.48 -8.22 22.70
C VAL A 31 -14.61 -9.05 23.31
N LEU A 32 -14.36 -10.34 23.60
CA LEU A 32 -15.31 -11.22 24.28
C LEU A 32 -15.71 -10.67 25.66
N LEU A 33 -14.72 -10.26 26.47
CA LEU A 33 -14.97 -9.65 27.78
C LEU A 33 -15.79 -8.36 27.65
N GLY A 34 -15.54 -7.56 26.60
CA GLY A 34 -16.30 -6.36 26.29
C GLY A 34 -17.78 -6.64 26.01
N VAL A 35 -18.09 -7.67 25.19
CA VAL A 35 -19.47 -8.11 24.93
C VAL A 35 -20.18 -8.54 26.21
N VAL A 36 -19.49 -9.30 27.08
CA VAL A 36 -20.03 -9.73 28.37
C VAL A 36 -20.31 -8.53 29.28
N LEU A 37 -19.41 -7.56 29.35
CA LEU A 37 -19.60 -6.34 30.16
C LEU A 37 -20.76 -5.49 29.67
N ILE A 38 -20.91 -5.31 28.34
CA ILE A 38 -22.06 -4.60 27.76
C ILE A 38 -23.36 -5.34 28.09
N GLY A 39 -23.40 -6.66 27.95
CA GLY A 39 -24.59 -7.45 28.29
C GLY A 39 -25.03 -7.26 29.75
N ASN A 40 -24.07 -7.28 30.68
CA ASN A 40 -24.34 -6.99 32.10
C ASN A 40 -24.81 -5.54 32.32
N GLY A 41 -24.20 -4.57 31.64
CA GLY A 41 -24.63 -3.16 31.71
C GLY A 41 -26.06 -2.97 31.21
N VAL A 42 -26.43 -3.59 30.09
CA VAL A 42 -27.80 -3.56 29.54
C VAL A 42 -28.80 -4.20 30.50
N ASN A 43 -28.46 -5.32 31.14
CA ASN A 43 -29.31 -5.94 32.16
C ASN A 43 -29.60 -4.98 33.33
N LEU A 44 -28.59 -4.21 33.77
CA LEU A 44 -28.77 -3.18 34.80
C LEU A 44 -29.66 -2.02 34.31
N VAL A 45 -29.52 -1.60 33.05
CA VAL A 45 -30.42 -0.57 32.47
C VAL A 45 -31.87 -1.05 32.47
N VAL A 46 -32.12 -2.29 32.03
CA VAL A 46 -33.48 -2.87 32.06
C VAL A 46 -34.03 -2.92 33.49
N LEU A 47 -33.18 -3.26 34.48
CA LEU A 47 -33.56 -3.28 35.89
C LEU A 47 -33.98 -1.90 36.41
N THR A 48 -33.28 -0.83 35.98
CA THR A 48 -33.65 0.55 36.39
C THR A 48 -35.03 0.99 35.88
N GLY A 49 -35.53 0.36 34.81
CA GLY A 49 -36.88 0.59 34.29
C GLY A 49 -38.00 -0.04 35.12
N GLY A 50 -37.69 -0.95 36.05
CA GLY A 50 -38.69 -1.70 36.83
C GLY A 50 -39.27 -1.01 38.05
N GLY A 51 -38.93 0.25 38.30
CA GLY A 51 -39.50 1.06 39.37
C GLY A 51 -38.85 0.88 40.75
N PRO A 52 -39.47 1.41 41.82
CA PRO A 52 -38.93 1.38 43.18
C PRO A 52 -38.78 -0.05 43.71
N ALA A 53 -37.81 -0.24 44.61
CA ALA A 53 -37.59 -1.53 45.27
C ALA A 53 -38.82 -1.97 46.08
N GLY A 54 -39.46 -3.04 45.62
CA GLY A 54 -40.52 -3.79 46.28
C GLY A 54 -40.08 -5.20 46.67
N GLY A 55 -41.03 -6.00 47.18
CA GLY A 55 -40.83 -7.41 47.48
C GLY A 55 -40.80 -8.29 46.22
N ALA A 56 -40.30 -9.52 46.38
CA ALA A 56 -40.20 -10.47 45.28
C ALA A 56 -41.58 -10.74 44.67
N PRO A 57 -41.70 -10.86 43.32
CA PRO A 57 -42.96 -11.14 42.66
C PRO A 57 -43.35 -12.62 42.79
N VAL A 58 -43.59 -13.05 44.02
CA VAL A 58 -44.09 -14.38 44.38
C VAL A 58 -45.44 -14.24 45.08
N LEU A 59 -46.45 -14.93 44.56
CA LEU A 59 -47.79 -14.95 45.13
C LEU A 59 -47.75 -15.50 46.56
N GLY A 60 -48.44 -14.83 47.48
CA GLY A 60 -48.52 -15.23 48.89
C GLY A 60 -47.35 -14.78 49.78
N VAL A 61 -46.33 -14.11 49.23
CA VAL A 61 -45.18 -13.60 50.01
C VAL A 61 -45.26 -12.10 50.27
N THR A 62 -45.60 -11.31 49.25
CA THR A 62 -45.69 -9.85 49.33
C THR A 62 -47.07 -9.39 48.85
N GLU A 63 -47.64 -8.36 49.49
CA GLU A 63 -48.86 -7.72 48.99
C GLU A 63 -48.66 -7.22 47.55
N PRO A 64 -49.64 -7.39 46.63
CA PRO A 64 -49.50 -7.00 45.23
C PRO A 64 -49.08 -5.54 45.02
N ALA A 65 -49.51 -4.64 45.90
CA ALA A 65 -49.17 -3.21 45.86
C ALA A 65 -47.72 -2.89 46.25
N ARG A 66 -47.00 -3.83 46.86
CA ARG A 66 -45.58 -3.70 47.26
C ARG A 66 -44.66 -4.62 46.46
N MET A 67 -45.18 -5.26 45.42
CA MET A 67 -44.47 -6.24 44.59
C MET A 67 -43.64 -5.51 43.52
N ASN A 68 -42.44 -6.00 43.22
CA ASN A 68 -41.70 -5.54 42.04
C ASN A 68 -42.41 -5.91 40.74
N ASP A 69 -42.20 -5.11 39.70
CA ASP A 69 -42.70 -5.44 38.35
C ASP A 69 -42.03 -6.75 37.85
N PRO A 70 -42.81 -7.81 37.57
CA PRO A 70 -42.29 -9.06 37.06
C PRO A 70 -41.78 -8.97 35.61
N LEU A 71 -42.22 -7.97 34.83
CA LEU A 71 -41.90 -7.87 33.40
C LEU A 71 -40.40 -7.64 33.16
N PRO A 72 -39.72 -6.63 33.76
CA PRO A 72 -38.28 -6.47 33.65
C PRO A 72 -37.48 -7.68 34.14
N GLN A 73 -37.96 -8.38 35.18
CA GLN A 73 -37.27 -9.55 35.73
C GLN A 73 -37.26 -10.74 34.75
N ALA A 74 -38.40 -11.02 34.11
CA ALA A 74 -38.49 -12.05 33.07
C ALA A 74 -37.64 -11.71 31.83
N MET A 75 -37.59 -10.42 31.46
CA MET A 75 -36.75 -9.93 30.37
C MET A 75 -35.26 -10.12 30.68
N ILE A 76 -34.81 -9.79 31.90
CA ILE A 76 -33.41 -9.96 32.31
C ILE A 76 -33.01 -11.44 32.33
N LEU A 77 -33.87 -12.34 32.82
CA LEU A 77 -33.60 -13.78 32.80
C LEU A 77 -33.36 -14.28 31.37
N THR A 78 -34.20 -13.85 30.43
CA THR A 78 -34.06 -14.20 29.01
C THR A 78 -32.78 -13.64 28.40
N ALA A 79 -32.46 -12.38 28.70
CA ALA A 79 -31.23 -11.74 28.25
C ALA A 79 -29.98 -12.47 28.76
N ILE A 80 -29.94 -12.85 30.05
CA ILE A 80 -28.82 -13.58 30.65
C ILE A 80 -28.57 -14.92 29.92
N VAL A 81 -29.62 -15.68 29.63
CA VAL A 81 -29.49 -16.98 28.94
C VAL A 81 -28.97 -16.79 27.51
N ILE A 82 -29.48 -15.80 26.78
CA ILE A 82 -29.00 -15.47 25.42
C ILE A 82 -27.53 -15.04 25.46
N THR A 83 -27.17 -14.14 26.38
CA THR A 83 -25.78 -13.69 26.53
C THR A 83 -24.87 -14.86 26.86
N LEU A 84 -25.27 -15.78 27.75
CA LEU A 84 -24.48 -16.97 28.07
C LEU A 84 -24.29 -17.88 26.84
N ALA A 85 -25.36 -18.14 26.08
CA ALA A 85 -25.31 -18.98 24.88
C ALA A 85 -24.40 -18.36 23.80
N VAL A 86 -24.55 -17.07 23.53
CA VAL A 86 -23.69 -16.34 22.58
C VAL A 86 -22.25 -16.29 23.07
N THR A 87 -22.02 -16.03 24.36
CA THR A 87 -20.67 -16.01 24.95
C THR A 87 -20.00 -17.37 24.83
N ALA A 88 -20.70 -18.46 25.14
CA ALA A 88 -20.17 -19.82 24.98
C ALA A 88 -19.86 -20.15 23.52
N PHE A 89 -20.73 -19.75 22.59
CA PHE A 89 -20.51 -19.92 21.16
C PHE A 89 -19.28 -19.13 20.66
N VAL A 90 -19.18 -17.85 21.01
CA VAL A 90 -18.02 -17.02 20.63
C VAL A 90 -16.76 -17.54 21.30
N LEU A 91 -16.79 -17.95 22.57
CA LEU A 91 -15.65 -18.54 23.26
C LEU A 91 -15.18 -19.83 22.56
N ALA A 92 -16.10 -20.69 22.12
CA ALA A 92 -15.75 -21.88 21.34
C ALA A 92 -15.10 -21.53 19.99
N MET A 93 -15.60 -20.49 19.31
CA MET A 93 -14.97 -19.99 18.08
C MET A 93 -13.60 -19.37 18.32
N VAL A 94 -13.43 -18.58 19.38
CA VAL A 94 -12.16 -17.98 19.81
C VAL A 94 -11.15 -19.09 20.12
N HIS A 95 -11.57 -20.10 20.87
CA HIS A 95 -10.74 -21.26 21.18
C HIS A 95 -10.31 -21.99 19.90
N ARG A 96 -11.25 -22.23 18.99
CA ARG A 96 -10.96 -22.84 17.69
C ARG A 96 -10.02 -21.99 16.83
N HIS A 97 -10.19 -20.67 16.85
CA HIS A 97 -9.29 -19.75 16.17
C HIS A 97 -7.88 -19.81 16.77
N TRP A 98 -7.77 -19.85 18.10
CA TRP A 98 -6.49 -19.96 18.78
C TRP A 98 -5.77 -21.27 18.47
N GLU A 99 -6.49 -22.40 18.40
CA GLU A 99 -5.93 -23.69 17.95
C GLU A 99 -5.33 -23.62 16.53
N LEU A 100 -5.92 -22.81 15.64
CA LEU A 100 -5.52 -22.72 14.23
C LEU A 100 -4.43 -21.67 14.00
N SER A 101 -4.55 -20.50 14.63
CA SER A 101 -3.70 -19.33 14.37
C SER A 101 -2.57 -19.16 15.38
N GLY A 102 -2.64 -19.83 16.55
CA GLY A 102 -1.66 -19.72 17.63
C GLY A 102 -1.57 -18.35 18.30
N THR A 103 -2.37 -17.37 17.87
CA THR A 103 -2.40 -16.00 18.42
C THR A 103 -3.82 -15.55 18.72
N ASP A 104 -3.98 -14.72 19.75
CA ASP A 104 -5.26 -14.12 20.18
C ASP A 104 -5.49 -12.72 19.59
N GLU A 105 -4.55 -12.23 18.78
CA GLU A 105 -4.68 -10.93 18.09
C GLU A 105 -5.41 -11.07 16.75
N ILE A 106 -6.34 -10.14 16.48
CA ILE A 106 -6.95 -9.96 15.16
C ILE A 106 -5.87 -9.49 14.19
N GLN A 107 -5.49 -10.36 13.25
CA GLN A 107 -4.49 -10.08 12.24
C GLN A 107 -5.07 -9.20 11.12
N ASP A 108 -4.20 -8.39 10.52
CA ASP A 108 -4.55 -7.61 9.33
C ASP A 108 -4.66 -8.56 8.13
N ASP A 109 -5.64 -8.34 7.25
CA ASP A 109 -5.84 -9.18 6.08
C ASP A 109 -4.61 -9.10 5.14
N ALA A 110 -4.11 -10.27 4.73
CA ALA A 110 -3.03 -10.37 3.76
C ALA A 110 -3.38 -9.71 2.42
N GLU A 111 -4.66 -9.66 2.05
CA GLU A 111 -5.17 -8.97 0.86
C GLU A 111 -5.03 -7.45 0.99
N ASP A 112 -5.42 -6.88 2.13
CA ASP A 112 -5.26 -5.45 2.43
C ASP A 112 -3.80 -5.02 2.34
N LEU A 113 -2.89 -5.79 2.94
CA LEU A 113 -1.44 -5.56 2.85
C LEU A 113 -0.92 -5.67 1.40
N ARG A 114 -1.55 -6.47 0.54
CA ARG A 114 -1.19 -6.55 -0.89
C ARG A 114 -1.69 -5.34 -1.67
N VAL A 115 -2.88 -4.83 -1.36
CA VAL A 115 -3.44 -3.62 -1.99
C VAL A 115 -2.58 -2.40 -1.69
N VAL A 116 -2.22 -2.18 -0.42
CA VAL A 116 -1.33 -1.07 -0.01
C VAL A 116 0.01 -1.16 -0.75
N ARG A 117 0.65 -2.33 -0.76
CA ARG A 117 1.91 -2.55 -1.49
C ARG A 117 1.79 -2.31 -3.00
N ARG A 118 0.62 -2.59 -3.60
CA ARG A 118 0.39 -2.35 -5.03
C ARG A 118 0.24 -0.86 -5.34
N ALA A 119 -0.43 -0.11 -4.48
CA ALA A 119 -0.58 1.34 -4.59
C ALA A 119 0.77 2.05 -4.56
N GLU A 120 1.62 1.76 -3.57
CA GLU A 120 2.97 2.33 -3.46
C GLU A 120 3.82 2.12 -4.73
N ARG A 121 3.75 0.91 -5.33
CA ARG A 121 4.46 0.62 -6.58
C ARG A 121 3.97 1.46 -7.75
N VAL A 122 2.71 1.83 -7.79
CA VAL A 122 2.15 2.69 -8.85
C VAL A 122 2.65 4.12 -8.68
N ASP A 123 2.68 4.62 -7.44
CA ASP A 123 3.11 5.98 -7.12
C ASP A 123 4.60 6.19 -7.41
N LEU A 124 5.46 5.27 -6.97
CA LEU A 124 6.90 5.31 -7.28
C LEU A 124 7.18 5.33 -8.79
N ARG A 125 6.40 4.55 -9.57
CA ARG A 125 6.52 4.54 -11.03
C ARG A 125 6.04 5.87 -11.63
N ALA A 126 5.00 6.48 -11.08
CA ALA A 126 4.51 7.78 -11.52
C ALA A 126 5.53 8.90 -11.24
N GLU A 127 6.13 8.90 -10.05
CA GLU A 127 7.18 9.84 -9.67
C GLU A 127 8.41 9.73 -10.58
N HIS A 128 8.90 8.51 -10.81
CA HIS A 128 10.02 8.29 -11.73
C HIS A 128 9.72 8.75 -13.17
N ARG A 129 8.47 8.60 -13.64
CA ARG A 129 8.04 9.15 -14.93
C ARG A 129 8.04 10.67 -14.94
N ARG A 130 7.57 11.33 -13.88
CA ARG A 130 7.57 12.80 -13.74
C ARG A 130 9.00 13.35 -13.78
N LEU A 131 9.89 12.82 -12.94
CA LEU A 131 11.30 13.22 -12.89
C LEU A 131 12.01 13.08 -14.25
N ARG A 132 11.71 12.00 -15.00
CA ARG A 132 12.27 11.81 -16.35
C ARG A 132 11.76 12.84 -17.36
N ARG A 133 10.47 13.21 -17.29
CA ARG A 133 9.89 14.24 -18.18
C ARG A 133 10.52 15.59 -17.90
N GLU A 134 10.56 16.00 -16.64
CA GLU A 134 11.16 17.26 -16.22
C GLU A 134 12.62 17.37 -16.67
N LEU A 135 13.41 16.29 -16.52
CA LEU A 135 14.79 16.28 -16.99
C LEU A 135 14.88 16.52 -18.50
N ARG A 136 14.04 15.84 -19.30
CA ARG A 136 14.03 16.01 -20.77
C ARG A 136 13.71 17.45 -21.15
N ASP A 137 12.68 18.01 -20.53
CA ASP A 137 12.19 19.36 -20.82
C ASP A 137 13.26 20.42 -20.47
N GLN A 138 13.89 20.29 -19.30
CA GLN A 138 14.99 21.17 -18.90
C GLN A 138 16.21 21.06 -19.83
N THR A 139 16.51 19.86 -20.35
CA THR A 139 17.65 19.67 -21.26
C THR A 139 17.37 20.29 -22.62
N ALA A 140 16.14 20.13 -23.13
CA ALA A 140 15.70 20.70 -24.41
C ALA A 140 15.67 22.24 -24.35
N ALA A 141 15.08 22.82 -23.29
CA ALA A 141 14.99 24.26 -23.10
C ALA A 141 16.38 24.93 -23.03
N ARG A 142 17.33 24.30 -22.33
CA ARG A 142 18.72 24.79 -22.24
C ARG A 142 19.44 24.73 -23.58
N GLY A 143 19.27 23.63 -24.35
CA GLY A 143 19.82 23.51 -25.70
C GLY A 143 19.32 24.62 -26.62
N ALA A 144 18.02 24.90 -26.60
CA ALA A 144 17.42 26.00 -27.36
C ALA A 144 17.95 27.39 -26.94
N ARG A 145 18.21 27.60 -25.65
CA ARG A 145 18.82 28.85 -25.16
C ARG A 145 20.23 29.07 -25.70
N VAL A 146 21.06 28.02 -25.69
CA VAL A 146 22.43 28.08 -26.22
C VAL A 146 22.43 28.37 -27.72
N GLN A 147 21.52 27.73 -28.46
CA GLN A 147 21.35 27.99 -29.89
C GLN A 147 21.03 29.47 -30.13
N ARG A 148 20.06 30.03 -29.39
CA ARG A 148 19.67 31.44 -29.52
C ARG A 148 20.83 32.40 -29.24
N LEU A 149 21.54 32.21 -28.13
CA LEU A 149 22.70 33.05 -27.77
C LEU A 149 23.84 32.96 -28.80
N ALA A 150 24.09 31.76 -29.35
CA ALA A 150 25.11 31.58 -30.38
C ALA A 150 24.72 32.26 -31.70
N THR A 151 23.44 32.20 -32.08
CA THR A 151 22.92 32.89 -33.26
C THR A 151 23.02 34.40 -33.08
N GLU A 152 22.61 34.94 -31.93
CA GLU A 152 22.67 36.37 -31.60
C GLU A 152 24.11 36.90 -31.61
N ALA A 153 25.05 36.15 -31.02
CA ALA A 153 26.47 36.53 -31.04
C ALA A 153 27.04 36.58 -32.47
N ARG A 154 26.67 35.60 -33.31
CA ARG A 154 27.10 35.56 -34.72
C ARG A 154 26.50 36.70 -35.53
N SER A 155 25.21 36.98 -35.37
CA SER A 155 24.56 38.09 -36.08
C SER A 155 25.16 39.43 -35.68
N GLY A 156 25.52 39.61 -34.40
CA GLY A 156 26.22 40.81 -33.94
C GLY A 156 27.57 41.03 -34.63
N TYR A 157 28.39 39.97 -34.74
CA TYR A 157 29.67 40.04 -35.45
C TYR A 157 29.51 40.33 -36.95
N LEU A 158 28.52 39.71 -37.61
CA LEU A 158 28.26 39.97 -39.03
C LEU A 158 27.85 41.43 -39.29
N ALA A 159 27.03 42.01 -38.41
CA ALA A 159 26.67 43.43 -38.49
C ALA A 159 27.88 44.36 -38.27
N ASP A 160 28.86 43.95 -37.45
CA ASP A 160 30.11 44.68 -37.27
C ASP A 160 31.00 44.58 -38.52
N CYS A 161 31.09 43.42 -39.17
CA CYS A 161 31.79 43.26 -40.45
C CYS A 161 31.20 44.17 -41.53
N GLU A 162 29.87 44.21 -41.66
CA GLU A 162 29.17 45.06 -42.63
C GLU A 162 29.47 46.55 -42.40
N ARG A 163 29.44 47.01 -41.14
CA ARG A 163 29.80 48.40 -40.79
C ARG A 163 31.25 48.76 -41.10
N LEU A 164 32.17 47.79 -41.04
CA LEU A 164 33.59 47.97 -41.33
C LEU A 164 33.92 47.85 -42.82
N GLY A 165 32.97 47.38 -43.65
CA GLY A 165 33.19 47.12 -45.07
C GLY A 165 34.11 45.93 -45.34
N VAL A 166 34.14 44.94 -44.46
CA VAL A 166 34.92 43.70 -44.59
C VAL A 166 34.00 42.52 -44.82
N ASP A 167 34.52 41.44 -45.40
CA ASP A 167 33.79 40.19 -45.55
C ASP A 167 33.54 39.49 -44.18
N ALA A 168 32.79 38.38 -44.22
CA ALA A 168 32.45 37.62 -43.01
C ALA A 168 33.67 37.03 -42.29
N ASP A 169 34.79 36.83 -42.98
CA ASP A 169 36.02 36.33 -42.38
C ASP A 169 36.89 37.46 -41.80
N GLY A 170 36.54 38.72 -42.09
CA GLY A 170 37.18 39.94 -41.62
C GLY A 170 38.26 40.48 -42.58
N HIS A 171 38.15 40.16 -43.87
CA HIS A 171 39.11 40.49 -44.93
C HIS A 171 38.52 41.44 -45.99
N GLY A 172 39.39 42.05 -46.79
CA GLY A 172 38.98 42.84 -47.97
C GLY A 172 38.75 44.33 -47.73
N GLY A 173 38.99 44.82 -46.50
CA GLY A 173 38.92 46.24 -46.15
C GLY A 173 40.30 46.90 -46.07
N ARG A 174 40.35 48.13 -45.55
CA ARG A 174 41.61 48.82 -45.25
C ARG A 174 42.38 48.08 -44.14
N PRO A 175 43.72 48.21 -44.07
CA PRO A 175 44.54 47.51 -43.07
C PRO A 175 44.10 47.78 -41.62
N GLU A 176 43.56 48.97 -41.35
CA GLU A 176 43.02 49.36 -40.05
C GLU A 176 41.69 48.63 -39.75
N GLN A 177 40.78 48.56 -40.72
CA GLN A 177 39.48 47.87 -40.60
C GLN A 177 39.68 46.36 -40.37
N GLU A 178 40.61 45.73 -41.08
CA GLU A 178 40.93 44.31 -40.87
C GLU A 178 41.55 44.02 -39.49
N ARG A 179 42.28 44.97 -38.90
CA ARG A 179 42.77 44.82 -37.51
C ARG A 179 41.61 44.82 -36.53
N ILE A 180 40.66 45.74 -36.70
CA ILE A 180 39.44 45.81 -35.86
C ILE A 180 38.61 44.53 -36.02
N ALA A 181 38.41 44.06 -37.25
CA ALA A 181 37.66 42.83 -37.54
C ALA A 181 38.30 41.59 -36.90
N ARG A 182 39.64 41.48 -36.91
CA ARG A 182 40.37 40.41 -36.21
C ARG A 182 40.08 40.37 -34.72
N VAL A 183 40.12 41.52 -34.05
CA VAL A 183 39.80 41.62 -32.61
C VAL A 183 38.35 41.17 -32.35
N ARG A 184 37.38 41.68 -33.12
CA ARG A 184 35.97 41.29 -33.01
C ARG A 184 35.74 39.80 -33.24
N ARG A 185 36.47 39.19 -34.17
CA ARG A 185 36.40 37.75 -34.44
C ARG A 185 36.92 36.92 -33.26
N ASP A 186 38.00 37.37 -32.63
CA ASP A 186 38.56 36.71 -31.45
C ASP A 186 37.63 36.86 -30.23
N GLU A 187 36.98 38.02 -30.08
CA GLU A 187 35.89 38.22 -29.11
C GLU A 187 34.71 37.27 -29.36
N LEU A 188 34.24 37.13 -30.60
CA LEU A 188 33.18 36.18 -30.96
C LEU A 188 33.59 34.74 -30.60
N ARG A 189 34.82 34.34 -30.94
CA ARG A 189 35.35 33.01 -30.62
C ARG A 189 35.47 32.78 -29.13
N ALA A 190 35.84 33.80 -28.34
CA ALA A 190 35.87 33.73 -26.89
C ALA A 190 34.46 33.55 -26.32
N ARG A 191 33.51 34.39 -26.76
CA ARG A 191 32.11 34.36 -26.32
C ARG A 191 31.41 33.03 -26.65
N LEU A 192 31.65 32.47 -27.85
CA LEU A 192 31.14 31.15 -28.22
C LEU A 192 31.77 30.01 -27.39
N ARG A 193 33.05 30.14 -27.00
CA ARG A 193 33.71 29.16 -26.12
C ARG A 193 33.10 29.20 -24.72
N GLU A 194 32.84 30.39 -24.20
CA GLU A 194 32.19 30.63 -22.90
C GLU A 194 30.78 30.04 -22.87
N ILE A 195 29.92 30.40 -23.84
CA ILE A 195 28.55 29.85 -23.97
C ILE A 195 28.56 28.31 -24.00
N LYS A 196 29.50 27.70 -24.74
CA LYS A 196 29.64 26.23 -24.80
C LYS A 196 30.17 25.64 -23.49
N ALA A 197 31.06 26.33 -22.79
CA ALA A 197 31.61 25.88 -21.51
C ALA A 197 30.53 25.90 -20.43
N GLU A 198 29.76 26.98 -20.32
CA GLU A 198 28.64 27.10 -19.40
C GLU A 198 27.59 26.01 -19.62
N HIS A 199 27.18 25.79 -20.87
CA HIS A 199 26.22 24.74 -21.20
C HIS A 199 26.73 23.34 -20.82
N ARG A 200 28.04 23.07 -21.02
CA ARG A 200 28.65 21.79 -20.63
C ARG A 200 28.65 21.62 -19.11
N ALA A 201 29.02 22.66 -18.36
CA ALA A 201 29.01 22.66 -16.90
C ALA A 201 27.59 22.42 -16.36
N GLN A 202 26.60 23.15 -16.88
CA GLN A 202 25.19 22.99 -16.50
C GLN A 202 24.64 21.60 -16.85
N ARG A 203 25.01 21.02 -18.01
CA ARG A 203 24.62 19.64 -18.36
C ARG A 203 25.26 18.61 -17.42
N ALA A 204 26.50 18.83 -17.00
CA ALA A 204 27.19 17.95 -16.07
C ALA A 204 26.52 17.98 -14.69
N GLU A 205 26.18 19.18 -14.19
CA GLU A 205 25.48 19.37 -12.92
C GLU A 205 24.09 18.73 -12.92
N LEU A 206 23.29 18.98 -13.97
CA LEU A 206 21.96 18.39 -14.09
C LEU A 206 22.01 16.85 -14.11
N ARG A 207 22.97 16.28 -14.84
CA ARG A 207 23.22 14.84 -14.85
C ARG A 207 23.68 14.31 -13.49
N ALA A 208 24.43 15.09 -12.72
CA ALA A 208 24.83 14.73 -11.37
C ALA A 208 23.62 14.72 -10.42
N ARG A 209 22.78 15.76 -10.45
CA ARG A 209 21.52 15.83 -9.68
C ARG A 209 20.59 14.67 -10.00
N PHE A 210 20.37 14.37 -11.29
CA PHE A 210 19.54 13.23 -11.69
C PHE A 210 20.10 11.89 -11.23
N ARG A 211 21.43 11.70 -11.30
CA ARG A 211 22.08 10.50 -10.79
C ARG A 211 21.92 10.37 -9.27
N ALA A 212 21.96 11.49 -8.53
CA ALA A 212 21.70 11.51 -7.09
C ALA A 212 20.23 11.15 -6.79
N SER A 213 19.24 11.79 -7.42
CA SER A 213 17.82 11.47 -7.25
C SER A 213 17.51 10.02 -7.58
N ARG A 214 18.12 9.47 -8.64
CA ARG A 214 17.95 8.06 -9.00
C ARG A 214 18.57 7.10 -7.97
N ARG A 215 19.71 7.46 -7.37
CA ARG A 215 20.30 6.68 -6.28
C ARG A 215 19.40 6.66 -5.06
N GLU A 216 18.78 7.79 -4.75
CA GLU A 216 17.85 7.91 -3.62
C GLU A 216 16.57 7.09 -3.83
N LEU A 217 15.94 7.20 -5.00
CA LEU A 217 14.80 6.34 -5.38
C LEU A 217 15.15 4.85 -5.29
N ASN A 218 16.33 4.46 -5.77
CA ASN A 218 16.77 3.07 -5.68
C ASN A 218 17.05 2.61 -4.25
N ARG A 219 17.50 3.51 -3.35
CA ARG A 219 17.68 3.20 -1.93
C ARG A 219 16.33 2.96 -1.26
N ARG A 220 15.35 3.84 -1.49
CA ARG A 220 13.98 3.68 -0.97
C ARG A 220 13.33 2.40 -1.47
N ALA A 221 13.37 2.15 -2.77
CA ALA A 221 12.83 0.92 -3.35
C ALA A 221 13.54 -0.36 -2.85
N ARG A 222 14.83 -0.30 -2.52
CA ARG A 222 15.55 -1.43 -1.89
C ARG A 222 15.15 -1.61 -0.43
N ALA A 223 14.99 -0.52 0.32
CA ALA A 223 14.54 -0.56 1.70
C ALA A 223 13.12 -1.16 1.80
N GLU A 224 12.22 -0.74 0.92
CA GLU A 224 10.88 -1.34 0.78
C GLU A 224 10.95 -2.83 0.43
N ARG A 225 11.76 -3.23 -0.57
CA ARG A 225 11.91 -4.66 -0.90
C ARG A 225 12.47 -5.47 0.26
N ALA A 226 13.39 -4.90 1.04
CA ALA A 226 13.93 -5.55 2.23
C ALA A 226 12.92 -5.61 3.39
N ALA A 227 12.00 -4.66 3.47
CA ALA A 227 10.87 -4.72 4.39
C ALA A 227 9.86 -5.79 3.95
N VAL A 228 9.56 -5.86 2.65
CA VAL A 228 8.70 -6.90 2.05
C VAL A 228 9.28 -8.29 2.24
N ALA A 229 10.58 -8.48 1.99
CA ALA A 229 11.23 -9.77 2.18
C ALA A 229 11.21 -10.19 3.66
N ARG A 230 11.36 -9.25 4.59
CA ARG A 230 11.20 -9.53 6.02
C ARG A 230 9.76 -9.90 6.38
N ALA A 231 8.77 -9.25 5.78
CA ALA A 231 7.36 -9.58 6.00
C ALA A 231 6.99 -10.95 5.44
N ASP A 232 7.46 -11.31 4.24
CA ASP A 232 7.24 -12.65 3.66
C ASP A 232 7.98 -13.72 4.49
N GLN A 233 9.19 -13.43 4.99
CA GLN A 233 9.91 -14.36 5.87
C GLN A 233 9.22 -14.59 7.22
N ILE A 234 8.49 -13.61 7.76
CA ILE A 234 7.64 -13.79 8.95
C ILE A 234 6.44 -14.70 8.66
N VAL A 235 5.92 -14.67 7.43
CA VAL A 235 4.82 -15.57 7.00
C VAL A 235 5.32 -16.99 6.80
N ASP A 236 6.54 -17.17 6.27
CA ASP A 236 7.15 -18.48 6.04
C ASP A 236 7.71 -19.13 7.32
N ASP A 237 8.03 -18.34 8.37
CA ASP A 237 8.50 -18.84 9.67
C ASP A 237 7.36 -19.25 10.63
N VAL A 238 6.11 -19.32 10.16
CA VAL A 238 5.03 -19.98 10.93
C VAL A 238 5.35 -21.48 10.93
N PRO A 239 5.69 -22.09 12.08
CA PRO A 239 5.98 -23.51 12.12
C PRO A 239 4.72 -24.25 11.68
N ASP A 240 4.86 -25.19 10.74
CA ASP A 240 3.85 -26.20 10.46
C ASP A 240 3.55 -26.89 11.79
N THR A 241 2.50 -26.46 12.48
CA THR A 241 2.06 -27.14 13.70
C THR A 241 1.59 -28.52 13.26
N GLU A 242 2.34 -29.52 13.70
CA GLU A 242 2.03 -30.93 13.52
C GLU A 242 0.63 -31.21 14.06
N PHE A 243 -0.39 -31.14 13.21
CA PHE A 243 -1.65 -31.82 13.48
C PHE A 243 -1.37 -33.32 13.33
N PRO A 244 -1.54 -34.14 14.37
CA PRO A 244 -1.51 -35.58 14.22
C PRO A 244 -2.68 -35.95 13.31
N ARG A 245 -2.36 -36.32 12.06
CA ARG A 245 -3.34 -36.85 11.12
C ARG A 245 -3.99 -38.05 11.80
N GLY A 246 -5.24 -37.88 12.22
CA GLY A 246 -6.08 -38.95 12.73
C GLY A 246 -6.00 -40.14 11.79
N ALA A 247 -5.84 -41.32 12.39
CA ALA A 247 -5.65 -42.60 11.72
C ALA A 247 -6.59 -42.76 10.50
N ASN A 248 -5.99 -42.84 9.32
CA ASN A 248 -6.67 -43.30 8.12
C ASN A 248 -6.86 -44.82 8.27
N PRO A 249 -8.10 -45.37 8.25
CA PRO A 249 -8.29 -46.81 8.30
C PRO A 249 -7.82 -47.44 6.98
N SER A 250 -6.63 -48.01 7.01
CA SER A 250 -6.04 -48.82 5.94
C SER A 250 -6.92 -50.04 5.62
N GLY A 251 -7.79 -49.92 4.62
CA GLY A 251 -8.34 -51.08 3.89
C GLY A 251 -7.35 -51.54 2.80
N PRO A 252 -7.29 -52.84 2.47
CA PRO A 252 -6.24 -53.39 1.61
C PRO A 252 -6.44 -52.97 0.14
N THR A 253 -5.37 -52.39 -0.41
CA THR A 253 -4.97 -52.33 -1.82
C THR A 253 -5.95 -52.88 -2.86
N ALA A 254 -6.70 -51.98 -3.52
CA ALA A 254 -7.26 -52.25 -4.84
C ALA A 254 -6.21 -51.87 -5.90
N SER A 255 -5.66 -52.88 -6.56
CA SER A 255 -4.82 -52.78 -7.75
C SER A 255 -5.60 -52.12 -8.91
N ASN A 256 -5.09 -51.00 -9.42
CA ASN A 256 -5.61 -50.36 -10.64
C ASN A 256 -5.12 -51.14 -11.88
N PRO A 257 -5.96 -51.37 -12.91
CA PRO A 257 -5.53 -52.04 -14.14
C PRO A 257 -4.71 -51.08 -15.05
N PRO A 258 -3.82 -51.60 -15.91
CA PRO A 258 -3.03 -50.76 -16.81
C PRO A 258 -3.91 -50.17 -17.92
N GLY A 259 -3.83 -48.85 -18.11
CA GLY A 259 -4.50 -48.13 -19.20
C GLY A 259 -3.85 -48.42 -20.58
N PRO A 260 -4.60 -48.22 -21.68
CA PRO A 260 -4.14 -48.55 -23.02
C PRO A 260 -3.09 -47.56 -23.57
N THR A 261 -2.00 -48.11 -24.10
CA THR A 261 -0.96 -47.41 -24.87
C THR A 261 -1.53 -46.83 -26.17
N ALA A 262 -1.52 -45.51 -26.32
CA ALA A 262 -1.82 -44.82 -27.57
C ALA A 262 -0.56 -44.73 -28.45
N SER A 263 -0.59 -45.45 -29.58
CA SER A 263 0.38 -45.37 -30.68
C SER A 263 0.20 -44.09 -31.50
N ASN A 264 1.29 -43.38 -31.76
CA ASN A 264 1.32 -42.18 -32.62
C ASN A 264 1.28 -42.56 -34.12
N PRO A 265 0.50 -41.87 -34.99
CA PRO A 265 0.53 -42.11 -36.44
C PRO A 265 1.67 -41.35 -37.15
N PRO A 266 2.15 -41.83 -38.32
CA PRO A 266 3.25 -41.21 -39.06
C PRO A 266 2.81 -39.98 -39.85
N GLY A 267 3.68 -38.96 -39.90
CA GLY A 267 3.44 -37.70 -40.60
C GLY A 267 3.52 -37.80 -42.14
N PRO A 268 2.93 -36.83 -42.88
CA PRO A 268 2.91 -36.86 -44.33
C PRO A 268 4.24 -36.39 -44.95
N THR A 269 4.80 -37.24 -45.81
CA THR A 269 5.88 -36.96 -46.77
C THR A 269 5.42 -35.93 -47.81
N ALA A 270 6.00 -34.73 -47.78
CA ALA A 270 5.87 -33.75 -48.85
C ALA A 270 6.96 -34.01 -49.91
N SER A 271 6.53 -34.40 -51.10
CA SER A 271 7.34 -34.55 -52.32
C SER A 271 7.71 -33.17 -52.89
N ASN A 272 8.99 -32.98 -53.18
CA ASN A 272 9.58 -31.77 -53.76
C ASN A 272 9.80 -31.98 -55.28
N PRO A 273 9.15 -31.23 -56.19
CA PRO A 273 9.41 -31.33 -57.61
C PRO A 273 10.21 -30.11 -58.10
N ARG A 274 11.54 -30.11 -57.91
CA ARG A 274 12.47 -29.18 -58.60
C ARG A 274 13.91 -29.73 -58.58
N ASN A 275 14.23 -30.55 -59.59
CA ASN A 275 15.55 -30.68 -60.26
C ASN A 275 15.49 -31.92 -61.18
N GLU A 276 15.32 -31.76 -62.50
CA GLU A 276 16.37 -31.83 -63.55
C GLU A 276 16.35 -33.21 -64.27
N PRO A 277 17.00 -33.42 -65.43
CA PRO A 277 17.01 -32.65 -66.68
C PRO A 277 16.68 -33.51 -67.93
N ARG A 278 16.53 -32.82 -69.08
CA ARG A 278 16.60 -33.22 -70.51
C ARG A 278 16.78 -34.70 -70.91
N GLY A 279 15.96 -35.11 -71.87
CA GLY A 279 16.17 -36.21 -72.82
C GLY A 279 15.15 -36.12 -73.95
#